data_AF-A0A510IT57-F1
#
_entry.id   AF-A0A510IT57-F1
#
_cell.length_a   1.000
_cell.length_b   1.000
_cell.length_c   1.000
_cell.angle_alpha   90.00
_cell.angle_beta   90.00
_cell.angle_gamma   90.00
#
_symmetry.space_group_name_H-M   'P 1'
#
loop_
_entity.id
_entity.type
_entity.pdbx_description
1 polymer ?
#
loop_
_entity_poly.entity_id
_entity_poly.type
_entity_poly.pdbx_seq_one_letter_code
_entity_poly.pdbx_strand_id
1 'polypeptide(L)'
;MSWLLALPFLIPIFTALATFPARGRRLLCGSLSIFGCVLMLAVAISIVILVETGGTRAEQMGGWAAPFGITLVADRLSAVMLLISAIVGLCVSLFSLSDIDERRVKLGFHSFFQLLLAGVCGSFITGDLFNLYVWFEVMLIASFALLVLGGDRIQLDGGSSMWP
;
A
#
# COMPACT_ATOMS: atom_id res chain seq x y z
N MET A 1 1.53 -23.35 -1.21
CA MET A 1 0.44 -22.57 -0.59
C MET A 1 1.09 -21.47 0.24
N SER A 2 1.69 -20.48 -0.41
CA SER A 2 2.34 -19.37 0.29
C SER A 2 1.47 -18.14 0.13
N TRP A 3 0.48 -17.99 1.02
CA TRP A 3 -0.27 -16.73 1.21
C TRP A 3 0.63 -15.50 1.43
N LEU A 4 1.95 -15.72 1.59
CA LEU A 4 3.00 -14.73 1.53
C LEU A 4 2.85 -13.74 0.37
N LEU A 5 2.44 -14.17 -0.83
CA LEU A 5 2.28 -13.25 -1.98
C LEU A 5 1.10 -12.28 -1.83
N ALA A 6 0.13 -12.58 -0.97
CA ALA A 6 -0.99 -11.67 -0.71
C ALA A 6 -0.69 -10.65 0.40
N LEU A 7 0.30 -10.95 1.27
CA LEU A 7 0.63 -10.10 2.40
C LEU A 7 1.06 -8.65 2.04
N PRO A 8 1.79 -8.38 0.94
CA PRO A 8 2.24 -7.03 0.62
C PRO A 8 1.12 -5.99 0.47
N PHE A 9 -0.05 -6.39 -0.02
CA PHE A 9 -1.21 -5.48 -0.10
C PHE A 9 -2.19 -5.68 1.05
N LEU A 10 -2.30 -6.89 1.63
CA LEU A 10 -3.18 -7.12 2.78
C LEU A 10 -2.71 -6.38 4.03
N ILE A 11 -1.41 -6.38 4.34
CA ILE A 11 -0.88 -5.71 5.53
C ILE A 11 -1.22 -4.21 5.53
N PRO A 12 -0.95 -3.45 4.46
CA PRO A 12 -1.33 -2.04 4.41
C PRO A 12 -2.86 -1.85 4.45
N ILE A 13 -3.67 -2.72 3.81
CA ILE A 13 -5.14 -2.63 3.91
C ILE A 13 -5.63 -2.79 5.36
N PHE A 14 -5.16 -3.82 6.07
CA PHE A 14 -5.53 -4.02 7.47
C PHE A 14 -5.03 -2.89 8.37
N THR A 15 -3.83 -2.35 8.08
CA THR A 15 -3.30 -1.19 8.80
C THR A 15 -4.14 0.07 8.53
N ALA A 16 -4.60 0.27 7.29
CA ALA A 16 -5.51 1.35 6.94
C ALA A 16 -6.84 1.25 7.70
N LEU A 17 -7.41 0.05 7.77
CA LEU A 17 -8.65 -0.22 8.52
C LEU A 17 -8.46 -0.02 10.03
N ALA A 18 -7.32 -0.44 10.60
CA ALA A 18 -7.02 -0.26 12.01
C ALA A 18 -6.76 1.21 12.39
N THR A 19 -6.16 1.99 11.49
CA THR A 19 -5.90 3.43 11.72
C THR A 19 -7.15 4.29 11.55
N PHE A 20 -8.17 3.83 10.81
CA PHE A 20 -9.42 4.57 10.57
C PHE A 20 -10.21 4.93 11.85
N PRO A 21 -10.54 4.00 12.76
CA PRO A 21 -11.23 4.34 14.00
C PRO A 21 -10.32 5.10 14.98
N ALA A 22 -8.99 4.97 14.82
CA ALA A 22 -8.01 5.61 15.69
C ALA A 22 -7.74 7.09 15.36
N ARG A 23 -8.35 7.67 14.30
CA ARG A 23 -8.10 9.02 13.77
C ARG A 23 -8.08 10.16 14.81
N GLY A 24 -8.77 10.01 15.94
CA GLY A 24 -8.74 10.96 17.04
C GLY A 24 -7.48 10.91 17.94
N ARG A 25 -6.61 9.91 17.76
CA ARG A 25 -5.46 9.61 18.62
C ARG A 25 -4.18 9.57 17.80
N ARG A 26 -3.52 10.73 17.62
CA ARG A 26 -2.32 10.90 16.77
C ARG A 26 -1.24 9.85 17.03
N LEU A 27 -0.87 9.65 18.29
CA LEU A 27 0.16 8.68 18.67
C LEU A 27 -0.22 7.23 18.31
N LEU A 28 -1.49 6.86 18.50
CA LEU A 28 -1.96 5.50 18.20
C LEU A 28 -1.96 5.26 16.68
N CYS A 29 -2.48 6.21 15.88
CA CYS A 29 -2.45 6.10 14.42
C CYS A 29 -1.02 6.01 13.87
N GLY A 30 -0.12 6.86 14.36
CA GLY A 30 1.27 6.87 13.95
C GLY A 30 1.97 5.55 14.26
N SER A 31 1.82 5.05 15.50
CA SER A 31 2.39 3.76 15.90
C SER A 31 1.83 2.58 15.10
N LEU A 32 0.52 2.55 14.83
CA LEU A 32 -0.09 1.51 13.99
C LEU A 32 0.43 1.58 12.55
N SER A 33 0.56 2.79 11.98
CA SER A 33 1.10 2.99 10.63
C SER A 33 2.55 2.50 10.53
N ILE A 34 3.40 2.83 11.51
CA ILE A 34 4.79 2.37 11.55
C ILE A 34 4.84 0.85 11.69
N PHE A 35 4.03 0.28 12.58
CA PHE A 35 3.95 -1.17 12.76
C PHE A 35 3.56 -1.89 11.47
N GLY A 36 2.58 -1.38 10.72
CA GLY A 36 2.21 -1.89 9.41
C GLY A 36 3.35 -1.82 8.38
N CYS A 37 4.08 -0.70 8.33
CA CYS A 37 5.24 -0.54 7.45
C CYS A 37 6.39 -1.50 7.81
N VAL A 38 6.65 -1.72 9.10
CA VAL A 38 7.67 -2.68 9.56
C VAL A 38 7.30 -4.10 9.18
N LEU A 39 6.03 -4.50 9.36
CA LEU A 39 5.53 -5.80 8.92
C LEU A 39 5.66 -5.98 7.41
N MET A 40 5.31 -4.94 6.64
CA MET A 40 5.41 -4.98 5.18
C MET A 40 6.87 -5.08 4.72
N LEU A 41 7.80 -4.40 5.40
CA LEU A 41 9.24 -4.55 5.17
C LEU A 41 9.74 -5.97 5.43
N ALA A 42 9.32 -6.59 6.54
CA ALA A 42 9.68 -7.97 6.86
C ALA A 42 9.16 -8.95 5.78
N VAL A 43 7.95 -8.73 5.27
CA VAL A 43 7.38 -9.51 4.16
C VAL A 43 8.16 -9.29 2.86
N ALA A 44 8.49 -8.04 2.52
CA ALA A 44 9.25 -7.73 1.32
C ALA A 44 10.63 -8.42 1.32
N ILE A 45 11.34 -8.39 2.46
CA ILE A 45 12.61 -9.12 2.63
C ILE A 45 12.41 -10.63 2.45
N SER A 46 11.32 -11.18 3.01
CA SER A 46 11.00 -12.60 2.88
C SER A 46 10.71 -13.01 1.42
N ILE A 47 10.04 -12.14 0.65
CA ILE A 47 9.77 -12.36 -0.78
C ILE A 47 11.07 -12.31 -1.59
N VAL A 48 11.97 -11.35 -1.31
CA VAL A 48 13.28 -11.29 -1.96
C VAL A 48 14.06 -12.59 -1.75
N ILE A 49 14.15 -13.09 -0.51
CA ILE A 49 14.83 -14.35 -0.20
C ILE A 49 14.17 -15.53 -0.94
N LEU A 50 12.84 -15.55 -1.00
CA LEU A 50 12.08 -16.62 -1.68
C LEU A 50 12.34 -16.66 -3.19
N VAL A 51 12.41 -15.50 -3.84
CA VAL A 51 12.63 -15.41 -5.28
C VAL A 51 14.10 -15.65 -5.64
N GLU A 52 15.04 -15.23 -4.80
CA GLU A 52 16.48 -15.53 -4.98
C GLU A 52 16.76 -17.03 -4.91
N THR A 53 16.17 -17.74 -3.92
CA THR A 53 16.42 -19.16 -3.69
C THR A 53 15.62 -20.09 -4.61
N GLY A 54 14.42 -19.68 -5.02
CA GLY A 54 13.45 -20.55 -5.68
C GLY A 54 12.97 -20.09 -7.06
N GLY A 55 13.49 -18.98 -7.58
CA GLY A 55 13.05 -18.37 -8.83
C GLY A 55 11.66 -17.71 -8.74
N THR A 56 11.10 -17.35 -9.90
CA THR A 56 9.80 -16.69 -9.99
C THR A 56 8.68 -17.56 -9.39
N ARG A 57 7.83 -16.96 -8.55
CA ARG A 57 6.68 -17.61 -7.93
C ARG A 57 5.39 -17.05 -8.51
N ALA A 58 4.54 -17.92 -9.03
CA ALA A 58 3.21 -17.57 -9.49
C ALA A 58 2.17 -18.39 -8.70
N GLU A 59 1.21 -17.72 -8.09
CA GLU A 59 0.11 -18.35 -7.37
C GLU A 59 -1.25 -17.83 -7.88
N GLN A 60 -2.23 -18.74 -7.95
CA GLN A 60 -3.61 -18.39 -8.25
C GLN A 60 -4.40 -18.25 -6.95
N MET A 61 -5.01 -17.09 -6.76
CA MET A 61 -5.92 -16.84 -5.66
C MET A 61 -7.31 -17.42 -5.94
N GLY A 62 -7.92 -17.99 -4.91
CA GLY A 62 -9.32 -18.44 -4.93
C GLY A 62 -9.56 -19.84 -5.50
N GLY A 63 -8.52 -20.60 -5.84
CA GLY A 63 -8.66 -21.99 -6.32
C GLY A 63 -9.24 -22.12 -7.73
N TRP A 64 -9.47 -21.01 -8.42
CA TRP A 64 -9.90 -20.98 -9.82
C TRP A 64 -8.69 -21.09 -10.73
N ALA A 65 -8.73 -22.05 -11.65
CA ALA A 65 -7.72 -22.17 -12.69
C ALA A 65 -7.71 -20.92 -13.58
N ALA A 66 -6.54 -20.51 -14.07
CA ALA A 66 -6.43 -19.55 -15.17
C ALA A 66 -7.33 -19.97 -16.34
N PRO A 67 -8.02 -19.02 -17.01
CA PRO A 67 -7.79 -17.56 -17.02
C PRO A 67 -8.69 -16.73 -16.08
N PHE A 68 -9.58 -17.35 -15.31
CA PHE A 68 -10.59 -16.62 -14.51
C PHE A 68 -10.15 -16.30 -13.07
N GLY A 69 -9.02 -16.87 -12.61
CA GLY A 69 -8.46 -16.63 -11.28
C GLY A 69 -7.51 -15.42 -11.23
N ILE A 70 -7.48 -14.74 -10.08
CA ILE A 70 -6.50 -13.67 -9.79
C ILE A 70 -5.12 -14.31 -9.69
N THR A 71 -4.19 -13.90 -10.55
CA THR A 71 -2.83 -14.44 -10.53
C THR A 71 -1.91 -13.45 -9.84
N LEU A 72 -1.21 -13.91 -8.81
CA LEU A 72 -0.14 -13.17 -8.15
C LEU A 72 1.20 -13.72 -8.61
N VAL A 73 2.09 -12.84 -9.06
CA VAL A 73 3.41 -13.19 -9.57
C VAL A 73 4.45 -12.37 -8.82
N ALA A 74 5.40 -13.05 -8.20
CA ALA A 74 6.61 -12.44 -7.66
C ALA A 74 7.83 -12.95 -8.43
N ASP A 75 8.40 -12.06 -9.24
CA ASP A 75 9.72 -12.23 -9.84
C ASP A 75 10.74 -11.33 -9.11
N ARG A 76 11.98 -11.29 -9.62
CA ARG A 76 13.06 -10.51 -9.00
C ARG A 76 12.77 -9.02 -9.04
N LEU A 77 12.15 -8.53 -10.12
CA LEU A 77 11.83 -7.12 -10.29
C LEU A 77 10.75 -6.70 -9.29
N SER A 78 9.64 -7.45 -9.22
CA SER A 78 8.57 -7.24 -8.24
C SER A 78 9.10 -7.29 -6.81
N ALA A 79 9.96 -8.25 -6.48
CA ALA A 79 10.54 -8.37 -5.15
C ALA A 79 11.36 -7.12 -4.75
N VAL A 80 12.20 -6.61 -5.66
CA VAL A 80 12.98 -5.39 -5.43
C VAL A 80 12.06 -4.16 -5.34
N MET A 81 11.05 -4.04 -6.20
CA MET A 81 10.08 -2.93 -6.15
C MET A 81 9.28 -2.91 -4.85
N LEU A 82 8.86 -4.08 -4.36
CA LEU A 82 8.22 -4.23 -3.06
C LEU A 82 9.16 -3.80 -1.92
N LEU A 83 10.44 -4.20 -1.96
CA LEU A 83 11.42 -3.82 -0.95
C LEU A 83 11.64 -2.30 -0.91
N ILE A 84 11.81 -1.67 -2.08
CA ILE A 84 11.95 -0.21 -2.20
C ILE A 84 10.70 0.48 -1.64
N SER A 85 9.52 0.02 -2.03
CA SER A 85 8.24 0.56 -1.54
C SER A 85 8.10 0.44 -0.03
N ALA A 86 8.56 -0.67 0.55
CA ALA A 86 8.56 -0.90 1.99
C ALA A 86 9.46 0.09 2.75
N ILE A 87 10.69 0.27 2.25
CA ILE A 87 11.67 1.18 2.84
C ILE A 87 11.17 2.62 2.77
N VAL A 88 10.72 3.05 1.59
CA VAL A 88 10.17 4.40 1.37
C VAL A 88 8.93 4.60 2.25
N GLY A 89 8.02 3.62 2.28
CA GLY A 89 6.82 3.66 3.11
C GLY A 89 7.15 3.79 4.60
N LEU A 90 8.14 3.06 5.10
CA LEU A 90 8.59 3.17 6.49
C LEU A 90 9.20 4.55 6.77
N CYS A 91 10.07 5.06 5.90
CA CYS A 91 10.66 6.40 6.03
C CYS A 91 9.58 7.49 6.06
N VAL A 92 8.60 7.44 5.17
CA VAL A 92 7.48 8.40 5.13
C VAL A 92 6.61 8.28 6.38
N SER A 93 6.33 7.06 6.83
CA SER A 93 5.56 6.82 8.06
C SER A 93 6.25 7.41 9.30
N LEU A 94 7.58 7.24 9.41
CA LEU A 94 8.38 7.84 10.49
C LEU A 94 8.41 9.36 10.39
N PHE A 95 8.66 9.92 9.21
CA PHE A 95 8.69 11.37 8.99
C PHE A 95 7.33 12.02 9.30
N SER A 96 6.23 11.34 8.97
CA SER A 96 4.88 11.83 9.19
C SER A 96 4.53 12.06 10.67
N LEU A 97 5.22 11.40 11.60
CA LEU A 97 5.01 11.63 13.04
C LEU A 97 5.32 13.07 13.43
N SER A 98 6.35 13.67 12.82
CA SER A 98 6.79 15.03 13.13
C SER A 98 6.10 16.08 12.27
N ASP A 99 5.89 15.78 10.98
CA ASP A 99 5.42 16.77 9.99
C ASP A 99 3.89 16.92 9.90
N ILE A 100 3.12 15.85 10.18
CA ILE A 100 1.67 15.88 9.98
C ILE A 100 0.93 16.40 11.21
N ASP A 101 0.22 17.52 11.02
CA ASP A 101 -0.65 18.12 12.04
C ASP A 101 -1.82 17.23 12.44
N GLU A 102 -2.30 17.41 13.68
CA GLU A 102 -3.43 16.66 14.23
C GLU A 102 -4.70 16.75 13.38
N ARG A 103 -4.92 17.87 12.70
CA ARG A 103 -6.07 18.05 11.79
C ARG A 103 -6.03 17.04 10.66
N ARG A 104 -4.87 16.87 9.99
CA ARG A 104 -4.70 15.92 8.88
C ARG A 104 -4.77 14.47 9.35
N VAL A 105 -4.26 14.19 10.56
CA VAL A 105 -4.42 12.86 11.17
C VAL A 105 -5.90 12.53 11.41
N LYS A 106 -6.68 13.48 11.94
CA LYS A 106 -8.14 13.32 12.13
C LYS A 106 -8.89 13.11 10.82
N LEU A 107 -8.44 13.75 9.74
CA LEU A 107 -9.00 13.55 8.39
C LEU A 107 -8.63 12.19 7.77
N GLY A 108 -7.74 11.42 8.39
CA GLY A 108 -7.43 10.05 7.98
C GLY A 108 -6.15 9.88 7.17
N PHE A 109 -5.16 10.79 7.32
CA PHE A 109 -3.87 10.71 6.62
C PHE A 109 -3.26 9.30 6.63
N HIS A 110 -3.08 8.69 7.81
CA HIS A 110 -2.47 7.37 7.91
C HIS A 110 -3.28 6.27 7.22
N SER A 111 -4.62 6.36 7.20
CA SER A 111 -5.45 5.38 6.51
C SER A 111 -5.27 5.47 4.99
N PHE A 112 -5.32 6.68 4.44
CA PHE A 112 -5.13 6.87 3.00
C PHE A 112 -3.69 6.58 2.57
N PHE A 113 -2.70 6.92 3.40
CA PHE A 113 -1.31 6.55 3.17
C PHE A 113 -1.11 5.03 3.08
N GLN A 114 -1.71 4.27 4.00
CA GLN A 114 -1.63 2.81 3.97
C GLN A 114 -2.41 2.20 2.78
N LEU A 115 -3.53 2.80 2.36
CA LEU A 115 -4.22 2.41 1.11
C LEU A 115 -3.40 2.71 -0.14
N LEU A 116 -2.70 3.85 -0.18
CA LEU A 116 -1.76 4.17 -1.25
C LEU A 116 -0.67 3.09 -1.33
N LEU A 117 -0.08 2.74 -0.19
CA LEU A 117 0.94 1.69 -0.11
C LEU A 117 0.38 0.33 -0.54
N ALA A 118 -0.86 0.00 -0.21
CA ALA A 118 -1.54 -1.21 -0.69
C ALA A 118 -1.64 -1.23 -2.23
N GLY A 119 -2.06 -0.11 -2.84
CA GLY A 119 -2.17 0.03 -4.28
C GLY A 119 -0.83 -0.14 -5.00
N VAL A 120 0.21 0.51 -4.48
CA VAL A 120 1.59 0.36 -4.99
C VAL A 120 2.07 -1.09 -4.89
N CYS A 121 1.92 -1.73 -3.73
CA CYS A 121 2.41 -3.09 -3.55
C CYS A 121 1.59 -4.12 -4.36
N GLY A 122 0.28 -3.91 -4.49
CA GLY A 122 -0.61 -4.73 -5.28
C GLY A 122 -0.30 -4.69 -6.77
N SER A 123 0.02 -3.50 -7.31
CA SER A 123 0.37 -3.35 -8.74
C SER A 123 1.69 -4.03 -9.11
N PHE A 124 2.64 -4.16 -8.17
CA PHE A 124 3.90 -4.86 -8.42
C PHE A 124 3.80 -6.37 -8.37
N ILE A 125 2.82 -6.95 -7.67
CA ILE A 125 2.72 -8.40 -7.47
C ILE A 125 1.61 -9.06 -8.28
N THR A 126 0.82 -8.29 -9.03
CA THR A 126 -0.25 -8.84 -9.87
C THR A 126 0.28 -9.36 -11.20
N GLY A 127 -0.29 -10.45 -11.69
CA GLY A 127 0.05 -11.10 -12.95
C GLY A 127 -0.91 -10.82 -14.10
N ASP A 128 -1.94 -9.98 -13.90
CA ASP A 128 -2.96 -9.71 -14.91
C ASP A 128 -3.32 -8.21 -14.99
N LEU A 129 -3.68 -7.76 -16.21
CA LEU A 129 -3.95 -6.34 -16.49
C LEU A 129 -5.19 -5.80 -15.79
N PHE A 130 -6.17 -6.66 -15.49
CA PHE A 130 -7.40 -6.26 -14.82
C PHE A 130 -7.11 -5.88 -13.36
N ASN A 131 -6.45 -6.75 -12.61
CA ASN A 131 -6.06 -6.45 -11.23
C ASN A 131 -5.05 -5.31 -11.17
N LEU A 132 -4.13 -5.22 -12.14
CA LEU A 132 -3.23 -4.07 -12.26
C LEU A 132 -4.00 -2.75 -12.39
N TYR A 133 -5.02 -2.69 -13.25
CA TYR A 133 -5.91 -1.53 -13.35
C TYR A 133 -6.61 -1.22 -12.02
N VAL A 134 -7.18 -2.23 -11.35
CA VAL A 134 -7.83 -2.06 -10.04
C VAL A 134 -6.86 -1.49 -9.00
N TRP A 135 -5.61 -1.98 -8.96
CA TRP A 135 -4.60 -1.46 -8.05
C TRP A 135 -4.17 -0.03 -8.39
N PHE A 136 -4.09 0.33 -9.67
CA PHE A 136 -3.88 1.71 -10.10
C PHE A 136 -5.01 2.63 -9.64
N GLU A 137 -6.26 2.23 -9.79
CA GLU A 137 -7.42 3.01 -9.32
C GLU A 137 -7.38 3.21 -7.80
N VAL A 138 -7.10 2.16 -7.02
CA VAL A 138 -6.96 2.27 -5.56
C VAL A 138 -5.84 3.25 -5.19
N MET A 139 -4.69 3.16 -5.87
CA MET A 139 -3.56 4.07 -5.66
C MET A 139 -3.92 5.52 -6.02
N LEU A 140 -4.60 5.75 -7.15
CA LEU A 140 -4.99 7.08 -7.61
C LEU A 140 -6.01 7.72 -6.66
N ILE A 141 -7.05 6.99 -6.26
CA ILE A 141 -8.05 7.48 -5.31
C ILE A 141 -7.40 7.82 -3.97
N ALA A 142 -6.51 6.96 -3.47
CA ALA A 142 -5.79 7.21 -2.22
C ALA A 142 -4.85 8.43 -2.33
N SER A 143 -4.13 8.56 -3.44
CA SER A 143 -3.25 9.71 -3.72
C SER A 143 -4.04 11.02 -3.78
N PHE A 144 -5.16 11.02 -4.50
CA PHE A 144 -6.05 12.17 -4.59
C PHE A 144 -6.62 12.57 -3.22
N ALA A 145 -7.07 11.58 -2.44
CA ALA A 145 -7.55 11.81 -1.08
C ALA A 145 -6.46 12.46 -0.20
N LEU A 146 -5.20 12.02 -0.33
CA LEU A 146 -4.06 12.62 0.38
C LEU A 146 -3.74 14.04 -0.09
N LEU A 147 -3.83 14.32 -1.40
CA LEU A 147 -3.55 15.63 -1.98
C LEU A 147 -4.55 16.69 -1.49
N VAL A 148 -5.83 16.32 -1.42
CA VAL A 148 -6.91 17.19 -0.96
C VAL A 148 -6.99 17.27 0.58
N LEU A 149 -6.25 16.41 1.29
CA LEU A 149 -6.25 16.32 2.75
C LEU A 149 -5.58 17.55 3.41
N GLY A 150 -6.36 18.62 3.57
CA GLY A 150 -5.88 19.89 4.13
C GLY A 150 -6.84 21.04 3.88
N GLY A 151 -7.57 20.98 2.76
CA GLY A 151 -8.66 21.89 2.45
C GLY A 151 -8.22 23.32 2.08
N ASP A 152 -6.94 23.53 1.74
CA ASP A 152 -6.52 24.81 1.17
C ASP A 152 -6.99 24.92 -0.28
N ARG A 153 -7.47 26.12 -0.67
CA ARG A 153 -8.06 26.36 -2.01
C ARG A 153 -7.14 25.93 -3.16
N ILE A 154 -5.82 26.04 -2.98
CA ILE A 154 -4.80 25.61 -3.96
C ILE A 154 -4.76 24.09 -4.11
N GLN A 155 -5.03 23.31 -3.06
CA GLN A 155 -5.08 21.84 -3.11
C GLN A 155 -6.35 21.34 -3.81
N LEU A 156 -7.43 22.12 -3.77
CA LEU A 156 -8.68 21.81 -4.48
C LEU A 156 -8.57 22.07 -5.99
N ASP A 157 -7.85 23.14 -6.40
CA ASP A 157 -7.61 23.45 -7.82
C ASP A 157 -6.62 22.47 -8.48
N GLY A 158 -5.63 21.95 -7.73
CA GLY A 158 -4.76 20.88 -8.20
C GLY A 158 -5.50 19.56 -8.43
N GLY A 159 -6.55 19.29 -7.65
CA GLY A 159 -7.39 18.11 -7.83
C GLY A 159 -8.38 18.21 -8.99
N SER A 160 -8.94 19.40 -9.24
CA SER A 160 -9.93 19.61 -10.30
C SER A 160 -9.32 19.70 -11.70
N SER A 161 -8.07 20.14 -11.82
CA SER A 161 -7.35 20.26 -13.10
C SER A 161 -6.81 18.95 -13.69
N MET A 162 -6.88 17.86 -12.93
CA MET A 162 -6.35 16.53 -13.32
C MET A 162 -7.42 15.55 -13.81
N TRP A 163 -8.70 15.95 -13.78
CA TRP A 163 -9.82 15.19 -14.33
C TRP A 163 -10.12 15.67 -15.76
N PRO A 164 -10.19 14.77 -16.77
CA PRO A 164 -10.64 15.11 -18.11
C PRO A 164 -12.14 15.44 -18.17
#